data_AF-A0A7J2YSM5-F1
#
_entry.id   AF-A0A7J2YSM5-F1
#
_cell.length_a   1.000
_cell.length_b   1.000
_cell.length_c   1.000
_cell.angle_alpha   90.00
_cell.angle_beta   90.00
_cell.angle_gamma   90.00
#
_symmetry.space_group_name_H-M   'P 1'
#
loop_
_entity.id
_entity.type
_entity.pdbx_description
1 polymer ?
#
loop_
_entity_poly.entity_id
_entity_poly.type
_entity_poly.pdbx_seq_one_letter_code
_entity_poly.pdbx_strand_id
1 'polypeptide(L)'
;MVVTWSYDAPTNTATASGAGTTNAAALIAADQAGAWNKFVSDQSGVQIICSANIAIDNGVTFLETKKHFLFTAAACTYGAKLFDVLSGGTIQFGTLVNEANHATKDGCAVYVLTSNRVWINCEQNGRFYVYSSIFYQSGNTDFYLGYYITRIWNSIFSNAVTRFLVNCDVYNLYACVTQNNAVFTNFGTGNTLNKITVVNSTGLFKGDGSGNPVIKDIYCRSLGSIAAFTAHIGDLTLINPDIDVFVAAWFTGAKVFIIYEFDLQVVGNQADGAPIEDAEVCIYDKKGVLLLGPILTDANGKISTQNVPRGFYDWEHGDILQDYAPIRLVIKKPGYQDYRDEMTPTTKTNYQISMNRAVGVYVTTGGGVLIDLMPSDPVNLMLQEIG
;
A
#
# COMPACT_ATOMS: atom_id res chain seq x y z
N MET A 1 4.52 -38.37 -5.09
CA MET A 1 3.66 -38.12 -3.92
C MET A 1 2.30 -37.71 -4.46
N VAL A 2 1.22 -38.28 -3.91
CA VAL A 2 -0.14 -38.14 -4.45
C VAL A 2 -0.94 -37.33 -3.44
N VAL A 3 -1.54 -36.24 -3.90
CA VAL A 3 -2.52 -35.48 -3.10
C VAL A 3 -3.82 -36.30 -3.09
N THR A 4 -4.38 -36.50 -1.91
CA THR A 4 -5.67 -37.17 -1.73
C THR A 4 -6.69 -36.18 -1.21
N TRP A 5 -7.92 -36.30 -1.69
CA TRP A 5 -9.05 -35.53 -1.19
C TRP A 5 -9.96 -36.41 -0.34
N SER A 6 -10.44 -35.87 0.77
CA SER A 6 -11.49 -36.45 1.60
C SER A 6 -12.59 -35.41 1.85
N TYR A 7 -13.76 -35.87 2.27
CA TYR A 7 -14.89 -35.00 2.62
C TYR A 7 -15.45 -35.37 3.99
N ASP A 8 -15.62 -34.36 4.82
CA ASP A 8 -16.19 -34.46 6.16
C ASP A 8 -17.59 -33.83 6.18
N ALA A 9 -18.62 -34.66 6.28
CA ALA A 9 -20.02 -34.22 6.26
C ALA A 9 -20.40 -33.33 7.46
N PRO A 10 -20.02 -33.67 8.72
CA PRO A 10 -20.22 -32.80 9.88
C PRO A 10 -19.75 -31.36 9.72
N THR A 11 -18.57 -31.14 9.13
CA THR A 11 -18.00 -29.80 8.93
C THR A 11 -18.29 -29.23 7.53
N ASN A 12 -18.93 -30.01 6.65
CA ASN A 12 -19.19 -29.68 5.24
C ASN A 12 -17.93 -29.19 4.53
N THR A 13 -16.80 -29.91 4.71
CA THR A 13 -15.48 -29.50 4.23
C THR A 13 -14.82 -30.61 3.44
N ALA A 14 -14.27 -30.27 2.26
CA ALA A 14 -13.37 -31.14 1.52
C ALA A 14 -11.91 -30.75 1.79
N THR A 15 -11.08 -31.72 2.15
CA THR A 15 -9.69 -31.48 2.56
C THR A 15 -8.73 -32.16 1.60
N ALA A 16 -7.75 -31.41 1.12
CA ALA A 16 -6.61 -31.95 0.37
C ALA A 16 -5.43 -32.20 1.32
N SER A 17 -4.98 -33.45 1.40
CA SER A 17 -3.84 -33.87 2.24
C SER A 17 -2.80 -34.63 1.42
N GLY A 18 -1.57 -34.72 1.95
CA GLY A 18 -0.43 -35.37 1.31
C GLY A 18 0.64 -34.37 0.90
N ALA A 19 1.30 -34.59 -0.23
CA ALA A 19 2.32 -33.68 -0.73
C ALA A 19 2.24 -33.55 -2.24
N GLY A 20 2.29 -32.30 -2.72
CA GLY A 20 2.26 -31.97 -4.15
C GLY A 20 1.24 -30.90 -4.49
N THR A 21 0.90 -30.83 -5.78
CA THR A 21 -0.02 -29.84 -6.32
C THR A 21 -1.35 -30.48 -6.70
N THR A 22 -2.44 -29.80 -6.39
CA THR A 22 -3.80 -30.12 -6.82
C THR A 22 -4.47 -28.87 -7.38
N ASN A 23 -5.65 -29.04 -7.98
CA ASN A 23 -6.46 -27.96 -8.51
C ASN A 23 -7.94 -28.31 -8.42
N ALA A 24 -8.79 -27.48 -9.01
CA ALA A 24 -10.22 -27.67 -8.91
C ALA A 24 -10.75 -28.84 -9.77
N ALA A 25 -10.06 -29.21 -10.85
CA ALA A 25 -10.39 -30.39 -11.64
C ALA A 25 -10.19 -31.68 -10.83
N ALA A 26 -9.10 -31.76 -10.05
CA ALA A 26 -8.84 -32.89 -9.16
C ALA A 26 -9.86 -32.97 -8.01
N LEU A 27 -10.29 -31.81 -7.47
CA LEU A 27 -11.36 -31.73 -6.47
C LEU A 27 -12.68 -32.30 -7.03
N ILE A 28 -13.09 -31.90 -8.23
CA ILE A 28 -14.33 -32.41 -8.87
C ILE A 28 -14.23 -33.92 -9.12
N ALA A 29 -13.09 -34.41 -9.60
CA ALA A 29 -12.90 -35.84 -9.81
C ALA A 29 -13.02 -36.64 -8.51
N ALA A 30 -12.52 -36.09 -7.39
CA ALA A 30 -12.67 -36.69 -6.08
C ALA A 30 -14.12 -36.63 -5.55
N ASP A 31 -14.82 -35.52 -5.77
CA ASP A 31 -16.25 -35.38 -5.43
C ASP A 31 -17.10 -36.45 -6.11
N GLN A 32 -16.86 -36.69 -7.40
CA GLN A 32 -17.53 -37.71 -8.20
C GLN A 32 -17.18 -39.13 -7.71
N ALA A 33 -15.90 -39.41 -7.46
CA ALA A 33 -15.45 -40.72 -6.98
C ALA A 33 -15.98 -41.04 -5.58
N GLY A 34 -16.08 -40.02 -4.71
CA GLY A 34 -16.59 -40.13 -3.36
C GLY A 34 -18.11 -39.95 -3.21
N ALA A 35 -18.81 -39.62 -4.31
CA ALA A 35 -20.24 -39.32 -4.34
C ALA A 35 -20.68 -38.24 -3.33
N TRP A 36 -19.87 -37.19 -3.14
CA TRP A 36 -20.18 -36.13 -2.16
C TRP A 36 -21.26 -35.18 -2.65
N ASN A 37 -21.32 -34.94 -3.97
CA ASN A 37 -22.27 -34.04 -4.65
C ASN A 37 -22.17 -32.59 -4.13
N LYS A 38 -20.94 -32.10 -3.92
CA LYS A 38 -20.67 -30.77 -3.34
C LYS A 38 -20.03 -29.78 -4.31
N PHE A 39 -19.27 -30.28 -5.27
CA PHE A 39 -18.53 -29.48 -6.24
C PHE A 39 -18.94 -29.87 -7.65
N VAL A 40 -19.70 -28.99 -8.31
CA VAL A 40 -20.25 -29.24 -9.63
C VAL A 40 -19.72 -28.21 -10.61
N SER A 41 -19.21 -28.68 -11.75
CA SER A 41 -18.87 -27.77 -12.84
C SER A 41 -20.14 -27.30 -13.55
N ASP A 42 -20.18 -26.02 -13.92
CA ASP A 42 -21.20 -25.51 -14.83
C ASP A 42 -21.05 -26.12 -16.24
N GLN A 43 -22.00 -25.81 -17.12
CA GLN A 43 -22.00 -26.32 -18.50
C GLN A 43 -20.77 -25.87 -19.31
N SER A 44 -20.19 -24.70 -19.01
CA SER A 44 -18.99 -24.22 -19.68
C SER A 44 -17.72 -24.96 -19.23
N GLY A 45 -17.79 -25.63 -18.09
CA GLY A 45 -16.62 -26.20 -17.45
C GLY A 45 -15.78 -25.16 -16.70
N VAL A 46 -16.07 -23.86 -16.81
CA VAL A 46 -15.20 -22.78 -16.30
C VAL A 46 -15.58 -22.39 -14.88
N GLN A 47 -16.86 -22.48 -14.51
CA GLN A 47 -17.32 -22.17 -13.17
C GLN A 47 -17.54 -23.43 -12.35
N ILE A 48 -17.17 -23.38 -11.08
CA ILE A 48 -17.35 -24.45 -10.10
C ILE A 48 -18.32 -23.96 -9.04
N ILE A 49 -19.47 -24.60 -9.00
CA ILE A 49 -20.51 -24.37 -8.02
C ILE A 49 -20.15 -25.16 -6.77
N CYS A 50 -19.90 -24.43 -5.69
CA CYS A 50 -19.43 -24.96 -4.42
C CYS A 50 -20.56 -24.90 -3.39
N SER A 51 -20.87 -26.04 -2.79
CA SER A 51 -21.80 -26.17 -1.65
C SER A 51 -21.14 -26.71 -0.38
N ALA A 52 -19.81 -26.83 -0.40
CA ALA A 52 -18.95 -27.18 0.72
C ALA A 52 -17.71 -26.27 0.75
N ASN A 53 -17.03 -26.26 1.89
CA ASN A 53 -15.78 -25.56 2.13
C ASN A 53 -14.58 -26.35 1.59
N ILE A 54 -13.45 -25.68 1.38
CA ILE A 54 -12.20 -26.27 0.87
C ILE A 54 -11.08 -26.03 1.87
N ALA A 55 -10.45 -27.09 2.38
CA ALA A 55 -9.29 -27.01 3.26
C ALA A 55 -8.03 -27.58 2.59
N ILE A 56 -6.90 -26.88 2.74
CA ILE A 56 -5.61 -27.29 2.17
C ILE A 56 -4.60 -27.52 3.29
N ASP A 57 -4.17 -28.77 3.42
CA ASP A 57 -3.28 -29.24 4.48
C ASP A 57 -1.79 -29.00 4.16
N ASN A 58 -0.95 -29.26 5.16
CA ASN A 58 0.49 -29.11 5.09
C ASN A 58 1.11 -29.84 3.89
N GLY A 59 1.97 -29.14 3.15
CA GLY A 59 2.69 -29.72 2.00
C GLY A 59 1.87 -29.82 0.72
N VAL A 60 0.59 -29.41 0.74
CA VAL A 60 -0.27 -29.33 -0.44
C VAL A 60 -0.32 -27.91 -0.98
N THR A 61 -0.20 -27.79 -2.30
CA THR A 61 -0.47 -26.56 -3.04
C THR A 61 -1.73 -26.73 -3.89
N PHE A 62 -2.76 -25.95 -3.61
CA PHE A 62 -3.91 -25.80 -4.49
C PHE A 62 -3.67 -24.63 -5.44
N LEU A 63 -3.51 -24.92 -6.73
CA LEU A 63 -3.23 -23.93 -7.77
C LEU A 63 -4.40 -23.87 -8.76
N GLU A 64 -5.04 -22.73 -8.86
CA GLU A 64 -6.12 -22.51 -9.84
C GLU A 64 -5.88 -21.24 -10.67
N THR A 65 -6.02 -21.37 -11.98
CA THR A 65 -5.73 -20.31 -12.98
C THR A 65 -6.76 -20.25 -14.11
N LYS A 66 -7.75 -21.15 -14.08
CA LYS A 66 -8.71 -21.34 -15.17
C LYS A 66 -10.15 -21.37 -14.69
N LYS A 67 -10.39 -21.71 -13.43
CA LYS A 67 -11.73 -21.93 -12.89
C LYS A 67 -12.16 -20.80 -11.96
N HIS A 68 -13.43 -20.42 -12.07
CA HIS A 68 -14.07 -19.51 -11.14
C HIS A 68 -14.86 -20.29 -10.09
N PHE A 69 -14.90 -19.80 -8.86
CA PHE A 69 -15.62 -20.44 -7.76
C PHE A 69 -16.89 -19.64 -7.46
N LEU A 70 -18.01 -20.35 -7.38
CA LEU A 70 -19.28 -19.81 -6.95
C LEU A 70 -19.72 -20.53 -5.68
N PHE A 71 -19.54 -19.90 -4.54
CA PHE A 71 -20.02 -20.43 -3.27
C PHE A 71 -21.50 -20.10 -3.09
N THR A 72 -22.30 -21.15 -2.99
CA THR A 72 -23.74 -21.05 -2.75
C THR A 72 -24.03 -20.86 -1.26
N ALA A 73 -25.25 -20.43 -0.92
CA ALA A 73 -25.68 -20.26 0.46
C ALA A 73 -25.45 -21.51 1.34
N ALA A 74 -25.46 -22.72 0.75
CA ALA A 74 -25.19 -23.97 1.46
C ALA A 74 -23.77 -24.08 2.03
N ALA A 75 -22.77 -23.52 1.35
CA ALA A 75 -21.39 -23.45 1.88
C ALA A 75 -21.21 -22.29 2.86
N CYS A 76 -22.09 -21.29 2.79
CA CYS A 76 -21.89 -19.99 3.40
C CYS A 76 -22.69 -19.82 4.70
N THR A 77 -22.54 -20.73 5.65
CA THR A 77 -23.09 -20.54 7.01
C THR A 77 -22.31 -19.44 7.75
N TYR A 78 -22.91 -18.84 8.79
CA TYR A 78 -22.23 -17.80 9.57
C TYR A 78 -20.93 -18.34 10.18
N GLY A 79 -19.81 -17.69 9.87
CA GLY A 79 -18.49 -18.10 10.34
C GLY A 79 -17.83 -19.18 9.48
N ALA A 80 -18.43 -19.60 8.37
CA ALA A 80 -17.84 -20.60 7.49
C ALA A 80 -16.50 -20.12 6.91
N LYS A 81 -15.53 -21.05 6.84
CA LYS A 81 -14.24 -20.85 6.18
C LYS A 81 -14.33 -21.45 4.78
N LEU A 82 -14.70 -20.64 3.79
CA LEU A 82 -14.87 -21.10 2.41
C LEU A 82 -13.58 -21.72 1.86
N PHE A 83 -12.46 -21.08 2.20
CA PHE A 83 -11.13 -21.65 2.09
C PHE A 83 -10.47 -21.64 3.46
N ASP A 84 -9.88 -22.76 3.85
CA ASP A 84 -9.08 -22.91 5.07
C ASP A 84 -7.68 -23.40 4.70
N VAL A 85 -6.72 -22.49 4.67
CA VAL A 85 -5.31 -22.83 4.44
C VAL A 85 -4.70 -23.20 5.79
N LEU A 86 -4.52 -24.49 6.03
CA LEU A 86 -3.91 -24.99 7.26
C LEU A 86 -2.41 -24.68 7.28
N SER A 87 -1.79 -24.78 8.46
CA SER A 87 -0.35 -24.55 8.62
C SER A 87 0.48 -25.35 7.59
N GLY A 88 1.28 -24.64 6.78
CA GLY A 88 2.13 -25.23 5.73
C GLY A 88 1.41 -25.56 4.41
N GLY A 89 0.09 -25.41 4.34
CA GLY A 89 -0.68 -25.47 3.09
C GLY A 89 -0.49 -24.21 2.24
N THR A 90 -0.81 -24.29 0.95
CA THR A 90 -0.76 -23.15 0.03
C THR A 90 -1.97 -23.13 -0.89
N ILE A 91 -2.66 -22.00 -0.97
CA ILE A 91 -3.60 -21.71 -2.06
C ILE A 91 -3.01 -20.61 -2.92
N GLN A 92 -3.07 -20.79 -4.24
CA GLN A 92 -2.72 -19.79 -5.21
C GLN A 92 -3.81 -19.66 -6.27
N PHE A 93 -4.34 -18.45 -6.41
CA PHE A 93 -5.17 -18.04 -7.55
C PHE A 93 -4.34 -17.19 -8.50
N GLY A 94 -4.33 -17.56 -9.77
CA GLY A 94 -3.53 -16.89 -10.79
C GLY A 94 -2.07 -17.31 -10.81
N THR A 95 -1.32 -16.67 -11.71
CA THR A 95 0.08 -16.98 -11.99
C THR A 95 0.96 -15.78 -11.68
N LEU A 96 2.00 -16.01 -10.88
CA LEU A 96 3.11 -15.09 -10.74
C LEU A 96 4.01 -15.17 -11.98
N VAL A 97 4.22 -14.05 -12.65
CA VAL A 97 5.11 -13.95 -13.83
C VAL A 97 6.47 -13.42 -13.44
N ASN A 98 6.51 -12.36 -12.63
CA ASN A 98 7.74 -11.75 -12.16
C ASN A 98 7.52 -11.08 -10.80
N GLU A 99 8.25 -11.57 -9.80
CA GLU A 99 8.22 -11.07 -8.42
C GLU A 99 8.69 -9.60 -8.32
N ALA A 100 9.78 -9.25 -9.03
CA ALA A 100 10.47 -7.98 -8.84
C ALA A 100 9.63 -6.75 -9.23
N ASN A 101 8.66 -6.93 -10.12
CA ASN A 101 7.74 -5.87 -10.56
C ASN A 101 6.27 -6.22 -10.30
N HIS A 102 6.00 -7.25 -9.50
CA HIS A 102 4.65 -7.73 -9.19
C HIS A 102 3.82 -8.08 -10.44
N ALA A 103 4.45 -8.55 -11.53
CA ALA A 103 3.71 -8.93 -12.73
C ALA A 103 3.01 -10.28 -12.54
N THR A 104 1.71 -10.32 -12.85
CA THR A 104 0.84 -11.50 -12.69
C THR A 104 -0.10 -11.68 -13.88
N LYS A 105 -0.70 -12.87 -14.01
CA LYS A 105 -1.70 -13.19 -15.06
C LYS A 105 -2.60 -14.36 -14.68
N ASP A 106 -3.55 -14.69 -15.57
CA ASP A 106 -4.38 -15.91 -15.52
C ASP A 106 -5.12 -16.08 -14.19
N GLY A 107 -5.61 -14.99 -13.61
CA GLY A 107 -6.31 -15.00 -12.32
C GLY A 107 -7.71 -15.60 -12.38
N CYS A 108 -8.25 -15.86 -11.20
CA CYS A 108 -9.56 -16.49 -11.03
C CYS A 108 -10.56 -15.51 -10.42
N ALA A 109 -11.80 -15.95 -10.30
CA ALA A 109 -12.84 -15.18 -9.64
C ALA A 109 -13.49 -16.05 -8.57
N VAL A 110 -13.71 -15.48 -7.40
CA VAL A 110 -14.43 -16.10 -6.29
C VAL A 110 -15.65 -15.26 -5.99
N TYR A 111 -16.81 -15.84 -6.24
CA TYR A 111 -18.12 -15.24 -6.01
C TYR A 111 -18.76 -15.92 -4.80
N VAL A 112 -19.22 -15.12 -3.86
CA VAL A 112 -19.87 -15.59 -2.65
C VAL A 112 -21.30 -15.05 -2.62
N LEU A 113 -22.28 -15.93 -2.81
CA LEU A 113 -23.70 -15.57 -2.85
C LEU A 113 -24.34 -15.72 -1.47
N THR A 114 -23.92 -14.87 -0.52
CA THR A 114 -24.44 -14.90 0.84
C THR A 114 -24.45 -13.52 1.50
N SER A 115 -25.38 -13.34 2.43
CA SER A 115 -25.39 -12.25 3.41
C SER A 115 -24.90 -12.71 4.78
N ASN A 116 -24.22 -13.85 4.86
CA ASN A 116 -23.55 -14.30 6.07
C ASN A 116 -22.08 -13.87 6.07
N ARG A 117 -21.55 -13.61 7.26
CA ARG A 117 -20.13 -13.41 7.46
C ARG A 117 -19.39 -14.71 7.17
N VAL A 118 -18.45 -14.67 6.25
CA VAL A 118 -17.66 -15.82 5.80
C VAL A 118 -16.17 -15.46 5.74
N TRP A 119 -15.32 -16.48 5.66
CA TRP A 119 -13.88 -16.32 5.83
C TRP A 119 -13.12 -17.06 4.72
N ILE A 120 -12.00 -16.47 4.31
CA ILE A 120 -10.83 -17.21 3.85
C ILE A 120 -9.82 -17.15 4.98
N ASN A 121 -9.67 -18.30 5.65
CA ASN A 121 -8.73 -18.45 6.72
C ASN A 121 -7.39 -18.92 6.19
N CYS A 122 -6.31 -18.41 6.77
CA CYS A 122 -4.96 -18.88 6.51
C CYS A 122 -4.24 -18.96 7.84
N GLU A 123 -3.94 -20.17 8.32
CA GLU A 123 -3.26 -20.38 9.59
C GLU A 123 -1.79 -19.93 9.54
N GLN A 124 -1.14 -19.93 10.72
CA GLN A 124 0.28 -19.60 10.81
C GLN A 124 1.10 -20.52 9.89
N ASN A 125 1.98 -19.95 9.08
CA ASN A 125 2.76 -20.62 8.03
C ASN A 125 1.97 -21.14 6.82
N GLY A 126 0.65 -21.01 6.80
CA GLY A 126 -0.13 -21.14 5.57
C GLY A 126 0.22 -20.00 4.60
N ARG A 127 0.00 -20.24 3.30
CA ARG A 127 0.24 -19.23 2.25
C ARG A 127 -1.01 -19.03 1.42
N PHE A 128 -1.42 -17.77 1.29
CA PHE A 128 -2.56 -17.39 0.46
C PHE A 128 -2.14 -16.37 -0.59
N TYR A 129 -2.10 -16.81 -1.85
CA TYR A 129 -1.64 -16.00 -2.98
C TYR A 129 -2.77 -15.71 -3.95
N VAL A 130 -2.98 -14.43 -4.21
CA VAL A 130 -4.06 -13.91 -5.06
C VAL A 130 -3.44 -13.01 -6.11
N TYR A 131 -3.46 -13.46 -7.35
CA TYR A 131 -2.81 -12.80 -8.47
C TYR A 131 -3.84 -12.57 -9.58
N SER A 132 -3.97 -11.33 -10.05
CA SER A 132 -4.87 -10.96 -11.16
C SER A 132 -6.33 -11.42 -10.98
N SER A 133 -6.81 -11.49 -9.73
CA SER A 133 -8.04 -12.20 -9.39
C SER A 133 -9.13 -11.27 -8.85
N ILE A 134 -10.37 -11.76 -8.86
CA ILE A 134 -11.56 -11.01 -8.42
C ILE A 134 -12.19 -11.74 -7.24
N PHE A 135 -12.49 -10.99 -6.17
CA PHE A 135 -13.27 -11.49 -5.05
C PHE A 135 -14.50 -10.61 -4.85
N TYR A 136 -15.66 -11.25 -4.86
CA TYR A 136 -16.94 -10.57 -4.80
C TYR A 136 -17.87 -11.28 -3.82
N GLN A 137 -18.46 -10.52 -2.91
CA GLN A 137 -19.58 -10.96 -2.08
C GLN A 137 -20.84 -10.16 -2.40
N SER A 138 -21.96 -10.87 -2.62
CA SER A 138 -23.24 -10.24 -2.99
C SER A 138 -24.00 -9.63 -1.79
N GLY A 139 -23.67 -10.03 -0.57
CA GLY A 139 -24.38 -9.60 0.64
C GLY A 139 -23.65 -8.57 1.50
N ASN A 140 -24.33 -8.10 2.55
CA ASN A 140 -23.89 -7.03 3.45
C ASN A 140 -23.09 -7.53 4.67
N THR A 141 -22.23 -8.53 4.48
CA THR A 141 -21.43 -9.10 5.56
C THR A 141 -19.98 -9.30 5.20
N ASP A 142 -19.13 -9.25 6.21
CA ASP A 142 -17.69 -9.28 6.04
C ASP A 142 -17.24 -10.60 5.39
N PHE A 143 -16.52 -10.46 4.27
CA PHE A 143 -15.70 -11.51 3.71
C PHE A 143 -14.26 -11.27 4.14
N TYR A 144 -13.80 -11.97 5.18
CA TYR A 144 -12.46 -11.74 5.72
C TYR A 144 -11.41 -12.54 4.96
N LEU A 145 -10.40 -11.84 4.47
CA LEU A 145 -9.26 -12.42 3.77
C LEU A 145 -7.98 -12.29 4.60
N GLY A 146 -7.42 -13.43 4.99
CA GLY A 146 -6.05 -13.53 5.49
C GLY A 146 -5.90 -13.50 7.01
N TYR A 147 -4.87 -14.20 7.46
CA TYR A 147 -4.40 -14.19 8.86
C TYR A 147 -2.87 -14.29 8.93
N TYR A 148 -2.16 -14.74 7.89
CA TYR A 148 -0.68 -14.74 7.85
C TYR A 148 -0.23 -14.57 6.38
N ILE A 149 1.02 -14.96 6.06
CA ILE A 149 1.70 -14.80 4.75
C ILE A 149 0.74 -14.79 3.55
N THR A 150 0.32 -13.59 3.16
CA THR A 150 -0.67 -13.36 2.11
C THR A 150 -0.08 -12.43 1.06
N ARG A 151 -0.28 -12.74 -0.22
CA ARG A 151 0.07 -11.85 -1.34
C ARG A 151 -1.15 -11.55 -2.16
N ILE A 152 -1.49 -10.28 -2.33
CA ILE A 152 -2.65 -9.85 -3.14
C ILE A 152 -2.16 -8.84 -4.16
N TRP A 153 -1.97 -9.27 -5.40
CA TRP A 153 -1.44 -8.43 -6.47
C TRP A 153 -2.40 -8.30 -7.64
N ASN A 154 -2.53 -7.09 -8.17
CA ASN A 154 -3.30 -6.77 -9.38
C ASN A 154 -4.75 -7.26 -9.34
N SER A 155 -5.43 -7.11 -8.19
CA SER A 155 -6.70 -7.78 -7.91
C SER A 155 -7.84 -6.80 -7.62
N ILE A 156 -9.08 -7.27 -7.71
CA ILE A 156 -10.30 -6.48 -7.49
C ILE A 156 -11.13 -7.12 -6.39
N PHE A 157 -11.35 -6.38 -5.30
CA PHE A 157 -12.12 -6.80 -4.15
C PHE A 157 -13.39 -5.95 -4.05
N SER A 158 -14.55 -6.60 -4.08
CA SER A 158 -15.85 -5.93 -3.97
C SER A 158 -16.66 -6.57 -2.85
N ASN A 159 -17.02 -5.75 -1.87
CA ASN A 159 -17.59 -6.15 -0.59
C ASN A 159 -16.74 -7.22 0.13
N ALA A 160 -15.43 -7.07 0.00
CA ALA A 160 -14.44 -7.96 0.58
C ALA A 160 -13.55 -7.19 1.55
N VAL A 161 -13.47 -7.67 2.79
CA VAL A 161 -12.70 -7.06 3.88
C VAL A 161 -11.41 -7.83 4.04
N THR A 162 -10.28 -7.12 4.02
CA THR A 162 -8.98 -7.76 4.22
C THR A 162 -8.52 -7.63 5.66
N ARG A 163 -7.95 -8.69 6.20
CA ARG A 163 -7.41 -8.73 7.55
C ARG A 163 -5.95 -9.16 7.50
N PHE A 164 -5.04 -8.31 7.97
CA PHE A 164 -3.60 -8.52 7.77
C PHE A 164 -2.82 -8.61 9.07
N LEU A 165 -2.68 -9.80 9.66
CA LEU A 165 -1.85 -9.89 10.86
C LEU A 165 -0.37 -9.69 10.53
N VAL A 166 0.30 -10.62 9.84
CA VAL A 166 1.76 -10.56 9.71
C VAL A 166 2.22 -10.93 8.31
N ASN A 167 3.22 -10.18 7.79
CA ASN A 167 3.91 -10.43 6.52
C ASN A 167 2.98 -10.57 5.31
N CYS A 168 1.97 -9.69 5.21
CA CYS A 168 1.09 -9.58 4.06
C CYS A 168 1.61 -8.54 3.08
N ASP A 169 1.56 -8.84 1.79
CA ASP A 169 2.01 -7.94 0.73
C ASP A 169 0.90 -7.69 -0.30
N VAL A 170 0.52 -6.43 -0.47
CA VAL A 170 -0.58 -6.00 -1.32
C VAL A 170 -0.09 -4.97 -2.31
N TYR A 171 -0.35 -5.24 -3.59
CA TYR A 171 0.09 -4.41 -4.68
C TYR A 171 -1.01 -4.23 -5.73
N ASN A 172 -1.31 -2.98 -6.10
CA ASN A 172 -2.27 -2.70 -7.17
C ASN A 172 -3.65 -3.35 -6.90
N LEU A 173 -4.22 -3.02 -5.75
CA LEU A 173 -5.54 -3.51 -5.33
C LEU A 173 -6.59 -2.44 -5.59
N TYR A 174 -7.64 -2.80 -6.31
CA TYR A 174 -8.89 -2.03 -6.32
C TYR A 174 -9.86 -2.62 -5.30
N ALA A 175 -10.38 -1.79 -4.40
CA ALA A 175 -11.34 -2.21 -3.39
C ALA A 175 -12.57 -1.30 -3.33
N CYS A 176 -13.72 -1.92 -3.09
CA CYS A 176 -14.97 -1.24 -2.77
C CYS A 176 -15.70 -2.03 -1.67
N VAL A 177 -15.94 -1.43 -0.51
CA VAL A 177 -16.64 -2.04 0.62
C VAL A 177 -17.77 -1.13 1.07
N THR A 178 -19.01 -1.48 0.71
CA THR A 178 -20.19 -0.65 1.01
C THR A 178 -20.81 -0.94 2.38
N GLN A 179 -20.24 -1.88 3.13
CA GLN A 179 -20.74 -2.34 4.43
C GLN A 179 -20.19 -1.48 5.57
N ASN A 180 -20.77 -1.48 6.78
CA ASN A 180 -20.24 -0.71 7.93
C ASN A 180 -18.93 -1.29 8.50
N ASN A 181 -17.88 -1.36 7.68
CA ASN A 181 -16.55 -1.87 7.99
C ASN A 181 -15.51 -1.11 7.15
N ALA A 182 -14.26 -1.54 7.19
CA ALA A 182 -13.19 -0.98 6.38
C ALA A 182 -12.67 -1.98 5.33
N VAL A 183 -12.02 -1.47 4.28
CA VAL A 183 -11.29 -2.33 3.33
C VAL A 183 -10.21 -3.14 4.05
N PHE A 184 -9.46 -2.49 4.93
CA PHE A 184 -8.37 -3.11 5.67
C PHE A 184 -8.65 -3.11 7.16
N THR A 185 -8.42 -4.26 7.79
CA THR A 185 -8.64 -4.46 9.23
C THR A 185 -7.46 -5.15 9.87
N ASN A 186 -7.22 -4.88 11.16
CA ASN A 186 -6.30 -5.62 12.03
C ASN A 186 -4.89 -5.82 11.45
N PHE A 187 -4.00 -4.87 11.71
CA PHE A 187 -2.62 -4.90 11.24
C PHE A 187 -1.67 -5.34 12.35
N GLY A 188 -0.90 -6.38 12.10
CA GLY A 188 0.35 -6.62 12.81
C GLY A 188 1.55 -6.15 11.99
N THR A 189 2.69 -6.82 12.14
CA THR A 189 3.99 -6.34 11.64
C THR A 189 4.36 -6.91 10.26
N GLY A 190 5.25 -6.21 9.53
CA GLY A 190 5.81 -6.69 8.27
C GLY A 190 4.88 -6.63 7.06
N ASN A 191 3.76 -5.91 7.16
CA ASN A 191 2.82 -5.75 6.06
C ASN A 191 3.25 -4.62 5.09
N THR A 192 3.13 -4.84 3.78
CA THR A 192 3.43 -3.85 2.72
C THR A 192 2.20 -3.63 1.85
N LEU A 193 1.71 -2.39 1.79
CA LEU A 193 0.55 -2.02 0.97
C LEU A 193 0.96 -0.90 0.01
N ASN A 194 0.80 -1.13 -1.30
CA ASN A 194 1.22 -0.20 -2.34
C ASN A 194 0.24 -0.16 -3.52
N LYS A 195 0.03 1.01 -4.11
CA LYS A 195 -0.89 1.25 -5.23
C LYS A 195 -2.29 0.77 -4.90
N ILE A 196 -2.92 1.44 -3.95
CA ILE A 196 -4.23 1.03 -3.44
C ILE A 196 -5.29 2.00 -3.96
N THR A 197 -6.33 1.48 -4.60
CA THR A 197 -7.47 2.27 -5.06
C THR A 197 -8.69 1.88 -4.26
N VAL A 198 -9.27 2.81 -3.50
CA VAL A 198 -10.51 2.59 -2.75
C VAL A 198 -11.55 3.62 -3.13
N VAL A 199 -12.71 3.15 -3.60
CA VAL A 199 -13.81 4.04 -3.98
C VAL A 199 -15.14 3.56 -3.40
N ASN A 200 -16.05 4.49 -3.15
CA ASN A 200 -17.42 4.19 -2.69
C ASN A 200 -17.45 3.25 -1.48
N SER A 201 -16.49 3.41 -0.57
CA SER A 201 -16.34 2.55 0.60
C SER A 201 -16.68 3.30 1.87
N THR A 202 -17.25 2.61 2.83
CA THR A 202 -17.56 3.17 4.15
C THR A 202 -16.31 3.50 4.98
N GLY A 203 -15.25 2.72 4.82
CA GLY A 203 -13.99 2.87 5.54
C GLY A 203 -12.81 2.38 4.72
N LEU A 204 -11.67 3.08 4.78
CA LEU A 204 -10.41 2.55 4.27
C LEU A 204 -9.78 1.59 5.29
N PHE A 205 -9.57 2.07 6.51
CA PHE A 205 -8.84 1.35 7.55
C PHE A 205 -9.66 1.24 8.83
N LYS A 206 -9.64 0.06 9.46
CA LYS A 206 -10.14 -0.14 10.81
C LYS A 206 -9.09 -0.83 11.68
N GLY A 207 -8.61 -0.12 12.70
CA GLY A 207 -7.54 -0.61 13.56
C GLY A 207 -8.08 -1.47 14.70
N ASP A 208 -7.71 -2.75 14.69
CA ASP A 208 -7.96 -3.71 15.77
C ASP A 208 -6.65 -4.46 16.06
N GLY A 209 -5.57 -3.78 16.46
CA GLY A 209 -4.25 -4.41 16.65
C GLY A 209 -3.09 -3.43 16.80
N SER A 210 -1.94 -3.91 17.29
CA SER A 210 -0.80 -3.07 17.69
C SER A 210 0.18 -2.68 16.56
N GLY A 211 -0.12 -3.00 15.30
CA GLY A 211 0.75 -2.66 14.17
C GLY A 211 0.72 -1.17 13.80
N ASN A 212 1.80 -0.73 13.15
CA ASN A 212 1.91 0.60 12.52
C ASN A 212 1.84 0.45 10.99
N PRO A 213 0.64 0.36 10.39
CA PRO A 213 0.52 0.15 8.95
C PRO A 213 1.13 1.29 8.15
N VAL A 214 1.81 0.94 7.06
CA VAL A 214 2.30 1.88 6.04
C VAL A 214 1.60 1.56 4.73
N ILE A 215 0.91 2.54 4.17
CA ILE A 215 0.23 2.43 2.88
C ILE A 215 0.82 3.47 1.93
N LYS A 216 1.28 3.02 0.76
CA LYS A 216 1.90 3.87 -0.26
C LYS A 216 1.03 3.98 -1.52
N ASP A 217 1.07 5.15 -2.16
CA ASP A 217 0.42 5.45 -3.44
C ASP A 217 -1.07 5.09 -3.39
N ILE A 218 -1.77 5.64 -2.40
CA ILE A 218 -3.20 5.38 -2.19
C ILE A 218 -4.06 6.44 -2.88
N TYR A 219 -5.08 5.99 -3.59
CA TYR A 219 -6.12 6.79 -4.19
C TYR A 219 -7.47 6.46 -3.54
N CYS A 220 -8.07 7.45 -2.87
CA CYS A 220 -9.35 7.29 -2.19
C CYS A 220 -10.36 8.34 -2.65
N ARG A 221 -11.58 7.91 -2.99
CA ARG A 221 -12.70 8.81 -3.29
C ARG A 221 -14.00 8.33 -2.70
N SER A 222 -14.86 9.28 -2.31
CA SER A 222 -16.21 8.99 -1.78
C SER A 222 -16.16 7.96 -0.64
N LEU A 223 -15.27 8.21 0.32
CA LEU A 223 -15.17 7.41 1.53
C LEU A 223 -16.09 7.93 2.63
N GLY A 224 -16.68 7.01 3.41
CA GLY A 224 -17.34 7.37 4.66
C GLY A 224 -16.34 7.75 5.76
N SER A 225 -15.17 7.10 5.78
CA SER A 225 -14.05 7.37 6.69
C SER A 225 -12.74 6.85 6.12
N ILE A 226 -11.62 7.48 6.46
CA ILE A 226 -10.27 6.98 6.16
C ILE A 226 -9.84 6.00 7.25
N ALA A 227 -10.06 6.35 8.51
CA ALA A 227 -9.64 5.53 9.62
C ALA A 227 -10.76 5.44 10.66
N ALA A 228 -11.14 4.23 11.01
CA ALA A 228 -11.86 3.93 12.22
C ALA A 228 -10.90 3.23 13.18
N PHE A 229 -10.32 3.99 14.08
CA PHE A 229 -9.64 3.39 15.21
C PHE A 229 -10.72 2.71 16.07
N THR A 230 -10.55 1.49 16.60
CA THR A 230 -11.59 0.84 17.46
C THR A 230 -11.11 0.25 18.78
N ALA A 231 -9.84 -0.10 18.96
CA ALA A 231 -9.15 -0.28 20.25
C ALA A 231 -7.68 -0.73 20.04
N HIS A 232 -6.73 -0.23 20.84
CA HIS A 232 -5.29 -0.58 20.86
C HIS A 232 -4.57 -0.47 19.51
N ILE A 233 -4.12 0.73 19.11
CA ILE A 233 -3.67 0.93 17.73
C ILE A 233 -2.38 1.72 17.69
N GLY A 234 -1.46 1.22 16.88
CA GLY A 234 -0.28 1.96 16.43
C GLY A 234 -0.64 3.04 15.41
N ASP A 235 0.34 3.82 14.99
CA ASP A 235 0.14 4.91 14.05
C ASP A 235 -0.07 4.39 12.61
N LEU A 236 -0.94 5.05 11.84
CA LEU A 236 -1.09 4.81 10.40
C LEU A 236 -0.20 5.79 9.64
N THR A 237 0.61 5.30 8.70
CA THR A 237 1.40 6.14 7.80
C THR A 237 0.89 6.02 6.38
N LEU A 238 0.56 7.15 5.75
CA LEU A 238 0.17 7.24 4.36
C LEU A 238 1.27 7.97 3.57
N ILE A 239 1.84 7.30 2.57
CA ILE A 239 2.88 7.84 1.68
C ILE A 239 2.27 8.12 0.31
N ASN A 240 2.43 9.34 -0.18
CA ASN A 240 1.79 9.84 -1.40
C ASN A 240 0.26 9.62 -1.43
N PRO A 241 -0.49 9.95 -0.35
CA PRO A 241 -1.93 9.82 -0.39
C PRO A 241 -2.56 10.83 -1.35
N ASP A 242 -3.50 10.36 -2.16
CA ASP A 242 -4.45 11.17 -2.89
C ASP A 242 -5.86 10.85 -2.37
N ILE A 243 -6.37 11.71 -1.49
CA ILE A 243 -7.65 11.49 -0.79
C ILE A 243 -8.48 12.77 -0.89
N ASP A 244 -9.74 12.64 -1.28
CA ASP A 244 -10.65 13.78 -1.45
C ASP A 244 -11.14 14.36 -0.12
N VAL A 245 -11.44 13.51 0.85
CA VAL A 245 -12.00 13.91 2.15
C VAL A 245 -11.35 13.10 3.27
N PHE A 246 -10.83 13.80 4.29
CA PHE A 246 -10.32 13.18 5.51
C PHE A 246 -11.37 13.19 6.61
N VAL A 247 -11.83 12.01 6.99
CA VAL A 247 -12.71 11.78 8.14
C VAL A 247 -12.18 10.59 8.92
N ALA A 248 -12.03 10.72 10.23
CA ALA A 248 -11.64 9.61 11.09
C ALA A 248 -12.55 9.46 12.32
N ALA A 249 -12.86 8.21 12.67
CA ALA A 249 -13.36 7.87 13.99
C ALA A 249 -12.17 7.63 14.90
N TRP A 250 -11.90 8.62 15.76
CA TRP A 250 -10.69 8.68 16.56
C TRP A 250 -10.77 7.80 17.82
N PHE A 251 -9.61 7.29 18.25
CA PHE A 251 -9.38 6.75 19.59
C PHE A 251 -8.16 7.43 20.20
N THR A 252 -8.12 7.54 21.52
CA THR A 252 -7.06 8.26 22.24
C THR A 252 -5.66 7.74 21.87
N GLY A 253 -4.79 8.65 21.43
CA GLY A 253 -3.37 8.38 21.21
C GLY A 253 -2.97 7.97 19.78
N ALA A 254 -3.92 7.66 18.89
CA ALA A 254 -3.60 7.27 17.51
C ALA A 254 -3.25 8.48 16.63
N LYS A 255 -2.28 8.31 15.73
CA LYS A 255 -1.96 9.29 14.68
C LYS A 255 -2.10 8.72 13.27
N VAL A 256 -2.45 9.60 12.33
CA VAL A 256 -2.32 9.34 10.90
C VAL A 256 -1.28 10.29 10.32
N PHE A 257 -0.10 9.77 9.98
CA PHE A 257 0.96 10.53 9.33
C PHE A 257 0.74 10.64 7.84
N ILE A 258 0.91 11.86 7.31
CA ILE A 258 0.90 12.15 5.88
C ILE A 258 2.32 12.46 5.44
N ILE A 259 2.81 11.68 4.48
CA ILE A 259 4.17 11.74 3.97
C ILE A 259 4.11 11.82 2.44
N TYR A 260 5.01 12.59 1.84
CA TYR A 260 5.24 12.57 0.40
C TYR A 260 6.67 12.17 0.08
N GLU A 261 6.82 11.38 -0.97
CA GLU A 261 8.13 11.09 -1.54
C GLU A 261 8.71 12.36 -2.20
N PHE A 262 9.99 12.57 -1.98
CA PHE A 262 10.75 13.70 -2.47
C PHE A 262 11.99 13.20 -3.20
N ASP A 263 12.00 13.43 -4.50
CA ASP A 263 13.15 13.26 -5.37
C ASP A 263 13.71 14.64 -5.72
N LEU A 264 15.03 14.79 -5.70
CA LEU A 264 15.71 16.05 -6.02
C LEU A 264 16.96 15.79 -6.85
N GLN A 265 17.13 16.60 -7.89
CA GLN A 265 18.37 16.78 -8.62
C GLN A 265 18.83 18.24 -8.51
N VAL A 266 20.12 18.45 -8.27
CA VAL A 266 20.76 19.76 -8.19
C VAL A 266 21.74 19.90 -9.34
N VAL A 267 21.59 20.98 -10.10
CA VAL A 267 22.40 21.28 -11.28
C VAL A 267 22.94 22.71 -11.20
N GLY A 268 24.01 22.99 -11.94
CA GLY A 268 24.49 24.35 -12.13
C GLY A 268 23.59 25.12 -13.11
N ASN A 269 23.40 26.42 -12.87
CA ASN A 269 22.70 27.31 -13.80
C ASN A 269 23.59 27.74 -15.01
N GLN A 270 24.65 27.00 -15.31
CA GLN A 270 25.56 27.25 -16.43
C GLN A 270 24.98 26.62 -17.70
N ALA A 271 25.48 27.04 -18.88
CA ALA A 271 24.96 26.62 -20.19
C ALA A 271 24.94 25.09 -20.43
N ASP A 272 25.60 24.32 -19.58
CA ASP A 272 25.71 22.86 -19.63
C ASP A 272 24.77 22.12 -18.65
N GLY A 273 24.13 22.80 -17.69
CA GLY A 273 23.25 22.17 -16.71
C GLY A 273 23.95 21.07 -15.89
N ALA A 274 25.26 21.20 -15.67
CA ALA A 274 26.07 20.14 -15.08
C ALA A 274 25.57 19.76 -13.67
N PRO A 275 25.51 18.46 -13.33
CA PRO A 275 25.13 18.04 -11.99
C PRO A 275 26.07 18.57 -10.90
N ILE A 276 25.51 18.89 -9.74
CA ILE A 276 26.30 19.34 -8.58
C ILE A 276 26.35 18.19 -7.56
N GLU A 277 27.49 17.52 -7.50
CA GLU A 277 27.83 16.51 -6.47
C GLU A 277 28.15 17.16 -5.12
N ASP A 278 27.91 16.43 -4.02
CA ASP A 278 28.10 16.84 -2.62
C ASP A 278 27.47 18.19 -2.26
N ALA A 279 26.32 18.53 -2.84
CA ALA A 279 25.46 19.59 -2.32
C ALA A 279 24.70 19.07 -1.09
N GLU A 280 24.76 19.81 0.01
CA GLU A 280 24.05 19.49 1.25
C GLU A 280 22.59 19.93 1.14
N VAL A 281 21.68 18.97 1.26
CA VAL A 281 20.23 19.18 1.20
C VAL A 281 19.63 18.97 2.59
N CYS A 282 18.92 19.97 3.07
CA CYS A 282 18.18 19.96 4.33
C CYS A 282 16.73 20.41 4.11
N ILE A 283 15.79 19.79 4.82
CA ILE A 283 14.37 20.21 4.84
C ILE A 283 13.97 20.47 6.29
N TYR A 284 13.37 21.64 6.54
CA TYR A 284 12.88 22.06 7.84
C TYR A 284 11.36 22.25 7.83
N ASP A 285 10.71 22.08 8.97
CA ASP A 285 9.32 22.49 9.15
C ASP A 285 9.19 24.03 9.26
N LYS A 286 7.95 24.51 9.30
CA LYS A 286 7.62 25.94 9.49
C LYS A 286 8.13 26.55 10.80
N LYS A 287 8.48 25.73 11.80
CA LYS A 287 9.06 26.15 13.08
C LYS A 287 10.60 26.13 13.07
N GLY A 288 11.20 25.68 11.97
CA GLY A 288 12.65 25.54 11.82
C GLY A 288 13.23 24.26 12.41
N VAL A 289 12.41 23.28 12.75
CA VAL A 289 12.85 21.94 13.14
C VAL A 289 13.28 21.19 11.90
N LEU A 290 14.46 20.55 11.96
CA LEU A 290 14.97 19.73 10.86
C LEU A 290 14.10 18.47 10.72
N LEU A 291 13.48 18.30 9.55
CA LEU A 291 12.68 17.12 9.20
C LEU A 291 13.53 16.07 8.48
N LEU A 292 14.49 16.51 7.67
CA LEU A 292 15.33 15.66 6.83
C LEU A 292 16.66 16.35 6.56
N GLY A 293 17.75 15.58 6.53
CA GLY A 293 19.09 16.07 6.22
C GLY A 293 20.05 16.09 7.41
N PRO A 294 21.31 16.45 7.19
CA PRO A 294 21.92 16.75 5.89
C PRO A 294 22.06 15.50 5.01
N ILE A 295 21.65 15.59 3.74
CA ILE A 295 21.86 14.56 2.71
C ILE A 295 22.71 15.18 1.60
N LEU A 296 23.71 14.44 1.14
CA LEU A 296 24.57 14.88 0.04
C LEU A 296 24.04 14.36 -1.30
N THR A 297 24.11 15.19 -2.33
CA THR A 297 23.87 14.75 -3.71
C THR A 297 25.01 13.87 -4.21
N ASP A 298 24.67 12.86 -5.02
CA ASP A 298 25.62 11.97 -5.69
C ASP A 298 26.30 12.63 -6.90
N ALA A 299 27.16 11.89 -7.59
CA ALA A 299 27.85 12.32 -8.81
C ALA A 299 26.90 12.78 -9.96
N ASN A 300 25.63 12.38 -9.93
CA ASN A 300 24.60 12.82 -10.87
C ASN A 300 23.78 14.00 -10.34
N GLY A 301 24.21 14.60 -9.23
CA GLY A 301 23.55 15.70 -8.55
C GLY A 301 22.25 15.28 -7.86
N LYS A 302 22.02 13.99 -7.62
CA LYS A 302 20.75 13.48 -7.08
C LYS A 302 20.86 13.05 -5.64
N ILE A 303 19.77 13.18 -4.90
CA ILE A 303 19.58 12.42 -3.66
C ILE A 303 18.74 11.17 -3.95
N SER A 304 18.90 10.11 -3.16
CA SER A 304 17.93 9.00 -3.18
C SER A 304 16.55 9.49 -2.74
N THR A 305 15.47 8.82 -3.15
CA THR A 305 14.10 9.19 -2.75
C THR A 305 13.97 9.28 -1.24
N GLN A 306 13.44 10.40 -0.76
CA GLN A 306 13.25 10.68 0.66
C GLN A 306 11.77 10.73 1.02
N ASN A 307 11.44 10.42 2.27
CA ASN A 307 10.10 10.56 2.82
C ASN A 307 10.03 11.86 3.62
N VAL A 308 9.27 12.83 3.12
CA VAL A 308 9.12 14.15 3.75
C VAL A 308 7.76 14.22 4.45
N PRO A 309 7.72 14.35 5.78
CA PRO A 309 6.48 14.49 6.52
C PRO A 309 5.79 15.81 6.18
N ARG A 310 4.52 15.74 5.80
CA ARG A 310 3.64 16.90 5.62
C ARG A 310 2.98 17.30 6.94
N GLY A 311 2.71 16.32 7.80
CA GLY A 311 2.03 16.52 9.07
C GLY A 311 1.36 15.25 9.55
N PHE A 312 0.48 15.37 10.52
CA PHE A 312 -0.32 14.27 11.01
C PHE A 312 -1.71 14.72 11.47
N TYR A 313 -2.65 13.79 11.50
CA TYR A 313 -3.93 13.95 12.19
C TYR A 313 -3.88 13.14 13.50
N ASP A 314 -4.59 13.57 14.54
CA ASP A 314 -4.66 12.86 15.82
C ASP A 314 -6.01 13.05 16.54
N TRP A 315 -6.20 12.30 17.62
CA TRP A 315 -7.42 12.38 18.44
C TRP A 315 -7.64 13.77 19.05
N GLU A 316 -6.59 14.47 19.47
CA GLU A 316 -6.70 15.74 20.19
C GLU A 316 -7.18 16.87 19.28
N HIS A 317 -6.83 16.81 18.00
CA HIS A 317 -7.16 17.83 17.00
C HIS A 317 -8.19 17.35 15.97
N GLY A 318 -8.63 16.09 16.05
CA GLY A 318 -9.62 15.49 15.16
C GLY A 318 -9.16 15.47 13.70
N ASP A 319 -10.06 15.82 12.80
CA ASP A 319 -9.82 15.81 11.34
C ASP A 319 -9.04 17.06 10.85
N ILE A 320 -8.35 17.77 11.75
CA ILE A 320 -7.53 18.94 11.43
C ILE A 320 -6.06 18.52 11.36
N LEU A 321 -5.48 18.72 10.17
CA LEU A 321 -4.08 18.40 9.91
C LEU A 321 -3.13 19.27 10.75
N GLN A 322 -2.36 18.63 11.62
CA GLN A 322 -1.23 19.22 12.32
C GLN A 322 -0.07 19.40 11.34
N ASP A 323 -0.12 20.55 10.68
CA ASP A 323 0.66 20.83 9.49
C ASP A 323 2.09 21.27 9.81
N TYR A 324 3.08 20.64 9.18
CA TYR A 324 4.48 21.08 9.19
C TYR A 324 4.78 22.12 8.11
N ALA A 325 3.92 22.25 7.10
CA ALA A 325 4.07 23.17 5.99
C ALA A 325 3.72 24.63 6.36
N PRO A 326 4.31 25.64 5.69
CA PRO A 326 5.29 25.52 4.61
C PRO A 326 6.61 24.90 5.11
N ILE A 327 7.11 23.90 4.39
CA ILE A 327 8.40 23.29 4.69
C ILE A 327 9.48 24.02 3.90
N ARG A 328 10.66 24.19 4.49
CA ARG A 328 11.77 24.94 3.91
C ARG A 328 12.84 24.01 3.39
N LEU A 329 13.06 24.02 2.08
CA LEU A 329 14.19 23.37 1.43
C LEU A 329 15.40 24.30 1.48
N VAL A 330 16.54 23.81 1.95
CA VAL A 330 17.81 24.53 1.97
C VAL A 330 18.87 23.65 1.31
N ILE A 331 19.56 24.22 0.31
CA ILE A 331 20.68 23.54 -0.37
C ILE A 331 21.93 24.38 -0.26
N LYS A 332 23.02 23.78 0.19
CA LYS A 332 24.32 24.43 0.37
C LYS A 332 25.42 23.68 -0.36
N LYS A 333 26.28 24.42 -1.05
CA LYS A 333 27.49 23.88 -1.65
C LYS A 333 28.57 24.96 -1.65
N PRO A 334 29.78 24.69 -1.11
CA PRO A 334 30.88 25.64 -1.22
C PRO A 334 31.13 26.06 -2.68
N GLY A 335 31.26 27.36 -2.92
CA GLY A 335 31.39 27.93 -4.27
C GLY A 335 30.06 28.21 -4.99
N TYR A 336 28.91 27.93 -4.35
CA TYR A 336 27.58 28.25 -4.84
C TYR A 336 26.83 29.14 -3.84
N GLN A 337 25.84 29.89 -4.34
CA GLN A 337 24.90 30.60 -3.49
C GLN A 337 23.96 29.61 -2.81
N ASP A 338 23.67 29.79 -1.53
CA ASP A 338 22.67 29.01 -0.80
C ASP A 338 21.32 29.10 -1.53
N TYR A 339 20.71 27.95 -1.81
CA TYR A 339 19.35 27.89 -2.30
C TYR A 339 18.38 27.71 -1.14
N ARG A 340 17.27 28.45 -1.15
CA ARG A 340 16.21 28.36 -0.16
C ARG A 340 14.86 28.48 -0.86
N ASP A 341 13.94 27.59 -0.51
CA ASP A 341 12.57 27.64 -1.02
C ASP A 341 11.58 27.12 0.02
N GLU A 342 10.33 27.56 -0.10
CA GLU A 342 9.20 27.11 0.72
C GLU A 342 8.23 26.32 -0.14
N MET A 343 7.88 25.11 0.32
CA MET A 343 6.95 24.25 -0.39
C MET A 343 5.85 23.72 0.54
N THR A 344 4.71 23.40 -0.06
CA THR A 344 3.61 22.68 0.60
C THR A 344 3.31 21.43 -0.21
N PRO A 345 4.00 20.31 0.05
CA PRO A 345 3.79 19.09 -0.71
C PRO A 345 2.34 18.60 -0.57
N THR A 346 1.71 18.34 -1.71
CA THR A 346 0.38 17.72 -1.82
C THR A 346 0.41 16.46 -2.67
N THR A 347 1.56 16.16 -3.30
CA THR A 347 1.81 14.98 -4.11
C THR A 347 3.30 14.61 -4.03
N LYS A 348 3.66 13.45 -4.58
CA LYS A 348 5.07 13.09 -4.80
C LYS A 348 5.77 14.21 -5.58
N THR A 349 6.92 14.61 -5.07
CA THR A 349 7.72 15.71 -5.62
C THR A 349 8.92 15.16 -6.38
N ASN A 350 9.17 15.69 -7.58
CA ASN A 350 10.38 15.42 -8.37
C ASN A 350 10.95 16.77 -8.84
N TYR A 351 11.96 17.28 -8.14
CA TYR A 351 12.53 18.60 -8.36
C TYR A 351 13.87 18.54 -9.08
N GLN A 352 14.08 19.53 -9.94
CA GLN A 352 15.38 19.88 -10.48
C GLN A 352 15.65 21.34 -10.13
N ILE A 353 16.66 21.57 -9.30
CA ILE A 353 17.04 22.91 -8.82
C ILE A 353 18.36 23.33 -9.44
N SER A 354 18.36 24.52 -10.04
CA SER A 354 19.56 25.14 -10.58
C SER A 354 20.17 26.10 -9.56
N MET A 355 21.44 25.90 -9.20
CA MET A 355 22.18 26.79 -8.31
C MET A 355 23.17 27.65 -9.11
N ASN A 356 23.27 28.93 -8.70
CA ASN A 356 24.28 29.85 -9.22
C ASN A 356 25.58 29.71 -8.45
N ARG A 357 26.72 29.82 -9.15
CA ARG A 357 28.01 29.96 -8.47
C ARG A 357 28.01 31.24 -7.64
N ALA A 358 28.64 31.20 -6.47
CA ALA A 358 28.89 32.39 -5.69
C ALA A 358 29.83 33.30 -6.49
N VAL A 359 29.37 34.51 -6.83
CA VAL A 359 30.20 35.53 -7.50
C VAL A 359 30.81 36.40 -6.41
N GLY A 360 32.14 36.48 -6.38
CA GLY A 360 32.82 37.53 -5.61
C GLY A 360 32.59 38.86 -6.33
N VAL A 361 31.90 39.81 -5.69
CA VAL A 361 31.81 41.18 -6.20
C VAL A 361 33.11 41.89 -5.83
N TYR A 362 33.93 42.21 -6.83
CA TYR A 362 35.11 43.04 -6.64
C TYR A 362 34.69 44.51 -6.68
N VAL A 363 34.68 45.18 -5.52
CA VAL A 363 34.58 46.64 -5.48
C VAL A 363 36.01 47.21 -5.46
N THR A 364 36.48 47.70 -6.60
CA THR A 364 37.70 48.51 -6.65
C THR A 364 37.37 49.94 -6.20
N THR A 365 37.53 50.24 -4.91
CA THR A 365 37.82 51.61 -4.47
C THR A 365 39.32 51.85 -4.63
N GLY A 366 39.70 53.00 -5.19
CA GLY A 366 41.06 53.31 -5.65
C GLY A 366 42.13 53.35 -4.56
N GLY A 367 42.50 52.20 -4.00
CA GLY A 367 43.53 52.09 -2.97
C GLY A 367 43.71 50.71 -2.33
N GLY A 368 42.85 49.73 -2.58
CA GLY A 368 43.04 48.36 -2.07
C GLY A 368 41.84 47.46 -2.33
N VAL A 369 42.10 46.17 -2.61
CA VAL A 369 41.06 45.17 -2.85
C VAL A 369 40.48 44.72 -1.50
N LEU A 370 39.20 45.04 -1.25
CA LEU A 370 38.40 44.40 -0.21
C LEU A 370 37.58 43.28 -0.87
N ILE A 371 37.75 42.05 -0.39
CA ILE A 371 36.91 40.92 -0.77
C ILE A 371 35.76 40.86 0.25
N ASP A 372 34.56 41.26 -0.16
CA ASP A 372 33.36 41.07 0.64
C ASP A 372 32.46 40.02 -0.04
N LEU A 373 32.26 38.89 0.63
CA LEU A 373 31.37 37.82 0.17
C LEU A 373 29.96 38.12 0.69
N MET A 374 29.26 39.07 0.08
CA MET A 374 27.87 39.31 0.46
C MET A 374 26.92 38.34 -0.25
N PRO A 375 25.94 37.74 0.46
CA PRO A 375 24.80 37.08 -0.17
C PRO A 375 23.94 38.16 -0.83
N SER A 376 23.78 38.11 -2.15
CA SER A 376 22.87 39.01 -2.84
C SER A 376 21.43 38.59 -2.56
N ASP A 377 20.71 39.41 -1.80
CA ASP A 377 19.25 39.39 -1.67
C ASP A 377 18.60 39.48 -3.08
N PRO A 378 17.46 38.83 -3.38
CA PRO A 378 16.90 38.78 -4.73
C PRO A 378 16.19 40.07 -5.19
N VAL A 379 16.30 41.18 -4.46
CA VAL A 379 15.51 42.39 -4.74
C VAL A 379 16.40 43.56 -5.19
N ASN A 380 16.31 43.87 -6.49
CA ASN A 380 16.61 45.17 -7.12
C ASN A 380 17.90 45.90 -6.74
N LEU A 381 18.90 45.84 -7.62
CA LEU A 381 19.79 46.98 -7.89
C LEU A 381 20.05 47.10 -9.40
N MET A 382 19.03 47.56 -10.14
CA MET A 382 19.31 48.40 -11.30
C MET A 382 19.73 49.77 -10.77
N LEU A 383 21.04 49.96 -10.57
CA LEU A 383 21.63 51.30 -10.55
C LEU A 383 22.05 51.63 -11.97
N GLN A 384 21.20 52.39 -12.64
CA GLN A 384 21.51 53.11 -13.86
C GLN A 384 21.92 54.53 -13.45
N GLU A 385 23.18 54.92 -13.68
CA GLU A 385 23.58 56.29 -14.05
C GLU A 385 24.80 56.16 -14.99
N ILE A 386 24.62 56.42 -16.28
CA ILE A 386 24.85 57.71 -16.96
C ILE A 386 26.32 58.14 -16.90
N GLY A 387 26.99 57.93 -18.03
CA GLY A 387 28.19 58.64 -18.50
C GLY A 387 28.10 58.76 -20.02
#